data_AF-A0A0Q7TFZ7-F1
#
_entry.id   AF-A0A0Q7TFZ7-F1
#
_cell.length_a   1.000
_cell.length_b   1.000
_cell.length_c   1.000
_cell.angle_alpha   90.00
_cell.angle_beta   90.00
_cell.angle_gamma   90.00
#
_symmetry.space_group_name_H-M   'P 1'
#
loop_
_entity.id
_entity.type
_entity.pdbx_description
1 polymer ?
#
loop_
_entity_poly.entity_id
_entity_poly.type
_entity_poly.pdbx_seq_one_letter_code
_entity_poly.pdbx_strand_id
1 'polypeptide(L)'
;MLARTAATVATALFAFAAPAAAQEQTPENAQKFIAQIAGLGQINYTDRSGSQTFTQGSYQDNSGSQTVVRYYDKAVAPIWDVTSPSRCETQFKRKLVWSRGGEIVTSNENGYMNWKRVMSVTVSGANIVVADATQWSDYFHRFSLPTEDMAKRVAYAMEFLRVSCDATQGTGF
;
A
#
# COMPACT_ATOMS: atom_id res chain seq x y z
N MET A 1 31.14 -61.83 40.05
CA MET A 1 31.07 -60.42 39.60
C MET A 1 29.80 -60.26 38.78
N LEU A 2 28.75 -59.65 39.34
CA LEU A 2 27.48 -59.38 38.66
C LEU A 2 27.57 -58.02 37.94
N ALA A 3 27.40 -58.01 36.61
CA ALA A 3 27.25 -56.79 35.84
C ALA A 3 25.77 -56.35 35.86
N ARG A 4 25.50 -55.13 36.34
CA ARG A 4 24.17 -54.52 36.40
C ARG A 4 23.85 -53.85 35.06
N THR A 5 22.79 -54.31 34.41
CA THR A 5 22.17 -53.66 33.24
C THR A 5 21.29 -52.51 33.72
N ALA A 6 21.64 -51.27 33.39
CA ALA A 6 20.79 -50.11 33.62
C ALA A 6 20.04 -49.76 32.33
N ALA A 7 18.71 -49.91 32.34
CA ALA A 7 17.84 -49.48 31.25
C ALA A 7 17.36 -48.05 31.53
N THR A 8 17.77 -47.11 30.69
CA THR A 8 17.33 -45.71 30.73
C THR A 8 15.98 -45.60 30.01
N VAL A 9 14.91 -45.33 30.77
CA VAL A 9 13.58 -45.06 30.22
C VAL A 9 13.54 -43.61 29.72
N ALA A 10 13.45 -43.43 28.40
CA ALA A 10 13.26 -42.13 27.77
C ALA A 10 11.76 -41.76 27.78
N THR A 11 11.40 -40.77 28.59
CA THR A 11 10.05 -40.20 28.63
C THR A 11 9.83 -39.31 27.40
N ALA A 12 9.02 -39.78 26.45
CA ALA A 12 8.59 -38.98 25.31
C ALA A 12 7.52 -37.96 25.75
N LEU A 13 7.89 -36.68 25.82
CA LEU A 13 6.96 -35.56 25.95
C LEU A 13 6.22 -35.36 24.62
N PHE A 14 4.97 -35.83 24.55
CA PHE A 14 4.03 -35.42 23.51
C PHE A 14 3.56 -33.99 23.80
N ALA A 15 4.16 -33.01 23.12
CA ALA A 15 3.64 -31.66 23.08
C ALA A 15 2.35 -31.65 22.25
N PHE A 16 1.21 -31.44 22.90
CA PHE A 16 -0.04 -31.11 22.23
C PHE A 16 0.09 -29.73 21.59
N ALA A 17 0.46 -29.69 20.31
CA ALA A 17 0.34 -28.49 19.49
C ALA A 17 -1.15 -28.19 19.28
N ALA A 18 -1.70 -27.27 20.06
CA ALA A 18 -3.02 -26.71 19.76
C ALA A 18 -2.95 -26.02 18.39
N PRO A 19 -3.97 -26.18 17.53
CA PRO A 19 -4.00 -25.48 16.26
C PRO A 19 -3.99 -23.99 16.56
N ALA A 20 -2.97 -23.28 16.06
CA ALA A 20 -2.97 -21.83 16.07
C ALA A 20 -4.25 -21.38 15.35
N ALA A 21 -5.20 -20.82 16.09
CA ALA A 21 -6.38 -20.20 15.52
C ALA A 21 -5.88 -19.15 14.53
N ALA A 22 -6.02 -19.42 13.23
CA ALA A 22 -5.67 -18.47 12.19
C ALA A 22 -6.46 -17.19 12.51
N GLN A 23 -5.75 -16.10 12.81
CA GLN A 23 -6.42 -14.84 13.10
C GLN A 23 -7.29 -14.49 11.90
N GLU A 24 -8.58 -14.30 12.17
CA GLU A 24 -9.53 -13.88 11.15
C GLU A 24 -9.03 -12.56 10.55
N GLN A 25 -8.91 -12.54 9.22
CA GLN A 25 -8.57 -11.32 8.52
C GLN A 25 -9.77 -10.39 8.58
N THR A 26 -9.60 -9.24 9.22
CA THR A 26 -10.63 -8.20 9.28
C THR A 26 -10.12 -6.94 8.57
N PRO A 27 -11.02 -6.09 8.04
CA PRO A 27 -10.61 -4.83 7.42
C PRO A 27 -9.78 -3.95 8.35
N GLU A 28 -10.11 -3.93 9.64
CA GLU A 28 -9.41 -3.16 10.65
C GLU A 28 -7.97 -3.67 10.84
N ASN A 29 -7.75 -4.98 10.80
CA ASN A 29 -6.41 -5.57 10.87
C ASN A 29 -5.59 -5.28 9.60
N ALA A 30 -6.20 -5.33 8.42
CA ALA A 30 -5.55 -4.96 7.16
C ALA A 30 -5.14 -3.47 7.16
N GLN A 31 -6.02 -2.58 7.63
CA GLN A 31 -5.72 -1.15 7.76
C GLN A 31 -4.61 -0.88 8.77
N LYS A 32 -4.64 -1.53 9.93
CA LYS A 32 -3.57 -1.44 10.94
C LYS A 32 -2.23 -1.89 10.37
N PHE A 33 -2.21 -2.99 9.62
CA PHE A 33 -1.00 -3.47 8.96
C PHE A 33 -0.43 -2.43 7.98
N ILE A 34 -1.26 -1.88 7.08
CA ILE A 34 -0.83 -0.82 6.15
C ILE A 34 -0.30 0.40 6.91
N ALA A 35 -0.98 0.82 7.97
CA ALA A 35 -0.56 1.95 8.79
C ALA A 35 0.78 1.70 9.49
N GLN A 36 1.05 0.48 9.96
CA GLN A 36 2.33 0.10 10.54
C GLN A 36 3.46 0.20 9.52
N ILE A 37 3.29 -0.35 8.31
CA ILE A 37 4.33 -0.26 7.26
C ILE A 37 4.56 1.19 6.82
N ALA A 38 3.49 1.99 6.72
CA ALA A 38 3.63 3.42 6.45
C ALA A 38 4.36 4.18 7.58
N GLY A 39 4.07 3.86 8.84
CA GLY A 39 4.75 4.44 10.00
C GLY A 39 6.25 4.14 10.06
N LEU A 40 6.72 3.11 9.35
CA LEU A 40 8.14 2.82 9.15
C LEU A 40 8.78 3.66 8.02
N GLY A 41 8.02 4.53 7.35
CA GLY A 41 8.50 5.32 6.21
C GLY A 41 8.81 4.48 4.97
N GLN A 42 8.18 3.32 4.81
CA GLN A 42 8.52 2.36 3.74
C GLN A 42 7.65 2.50 2.49
N ILE A 43 6.62 3.33 2.50
CA ILE A 43 5.65 3.42 1.40
C ILE A 43 5.75 4.78 0.73
N ASN A 44 6.30 4.82 -0.49
CA ASN A 44 6.23 5.99 -1.34
C ASN A 44 4.94 5.98 -2.16
N TYR A 45 4.28 7.13 -2.29
CA TYR A 45 3.00 7.23 -2.96
C TYR A 45 3.05 8.23 -4.12
N THR A 46 2.46 7.83 -5.25
CA THR A 46 2.24 8.69 -6.43
C THR A 46 0.89 8.35 -7.03
N ASP A 47 0.31 9.27 -7.78
CA ASP A 47 -0.89 9.00 -8.58
C ASP A 47 -0.80 9.60 -9.98
N ARG A 48 -1.72 9.17 -10.82
CA ARG A 48 -1.93 9.71 -12.17
C ARG A 48 -3.41 9.67 -12.53
N SER A 49 -3.80 10.60 -13.39
CA SER A 49 -5.03 10.53 -14.16
C SER A 49 -4.71 10.28 -15.63
N GLY A 50 -5.51 9.45 -16.29
CA GLY A 50 -5.38 9.18 -17.73
C GLY A 50 -3.99 8.71 -18.14
N SER A 51 -3.42 9.31 -19.18
CA SER A 51 -2.15 8.91 -19.80
C SER A 51 -0.88 9.46 -19.13
N GLN A 52 -0.98 10.17 -18.00
CA GLN A 52 0.20 10.70 -17.31
C GLN A 52 1.12 9.61 -16.76
N THR A 53 2.37 9.96 -16.43
CA THR A 53 3.29 9.06 -15.72
C THR A 53 3.15 9.19 -14.20
N PHE A 54 3.48 8.12 -13.47
CA PHE A 54 3.54 8.13 -12.02
C PHE A 54 4.80 8.82 -11.45
N THR A 55 5.91 8.80 -12.19
CA THR A 55 7.22 9.17 -11.63
C THR A 55 7.49 10.65 -11.80
N GLN A 56 7.28 11.19 -13.01
CA GLN A 56 7.62 12.56 -13.33
C GLN A 56 6.41 13.38 -13.78
N GLY A 57 6.38 14.62 -13.31
CA GLY A 57 5.64 15.71 -13.95
C GLY A 57 6.56 16.56 -14.81
N SER A 58 5.98 17.45 -15.60
CA SER A 58 6.73 18.41 -16.40
C SER A 58 6.08 19.78 -16.38
N TYR A 59 6.87 20.82 -16.63
CA TYR A 59 6.38 22.19 -16.80
C TYR A 59 7.17 22.92 -17.88
N GLN A 60 6.54 23.95 -18.45
CA GLN A 60 7.18 24.85 -19.40
C GLN A 60 7.74 26.05 -18.64
N ASP A 61 9.02 26.30 -18.83
CA ASP A 61 9.74 27.46 -18.35
C ASP A 61 10.00 28.41 -19.53
N ASN A 62 9.69 29.69 -19.33
CA ASN A 62 9.91 30.75 -20.31
C ASN A 62 11.13 31.61 -19.94
N SER A 63 12.11 31.05 -19.23
CA SER A 63 13.38 31.70 -18.94
C SER A 63 14.18 31.93 -20.23
N GLY A 64 14.01 33.10 -20.83
CA GLY A 64 14.74 33.55 -22.02
C GLY A 64 13.89 33.59 -23.30
N SER A 65 14.55 33.46 -24.46
CA SER A 65 13.92 33.55 -25.79
C SER A 65 13.32 32.24 -26.30
N GLN A 66 13.42 31.14 -25.54
CA GLN A 66 12.92 29.82 -25.92
C GLN A 66 12.12 29.20 -24.78
N THR A 67 11.04 28.48 -25.13
CA THR A 67 10.28 27.65 -24.19
C THR A 67 11.03 26.34 -23.95
N VAL A 68 11.34 26.04 -22.68
CA VAL A 68 12.04 24.81 -22.28
C VAL A 68 11.10 23.95 -21.43
N VAL A 69 11.01 22.65 -21.74
CA VAL A 69 10.29 21.67 -20.90
C VAL A 69 11.24 21.14 -19.84
N ARG A 70 10.84 21.26 -18.57
CA ARG A 70 11.57 20.73 -17.40
C ARG A 70 10.76 19.64 -16.72
N TYR A 71 11.44 18.73 -16.03
CA TYR A 71 10.84 17.59 -15.35
C TYR A 71 11.10 17.65 -13.85
N TYR A 72 10.19 17.07 -13.06
CA TYR A 72 10.32 16.95 -11.61
C TYR A 72 9.73 15.62 -11.12
N ASP A 73 10.27 15.09 -10.02
CA ASP A 73 9.76 13.86 -9.40
C ASP A 73 8.49 14.15 -8.58
N LYS A 74 7.45 13.33 -8.77
CA LYS A 74 6.17 13.49 -8.08
C LYS A 74 6.21 12.99 -6.63
N ALA A 75 6.98 11.93 -6.35
CA ALA A 75 7.17 11.37 -5.01
C ALA A 75 8.50 11.84 -4.42
N VAL A 76 8.41 12.61 -3.34
CA VAL A 76 9.59 13.16 -2.64
C VAL A 76 9.64 12.76 -1.16
N ALA A 77 8.65 12.03 -0.67
CA ALA A 77 8.65 11.45 0.68
C ALA A 77 7.70 10.25 0.76
N PRO A 78 7.94 9.33 1.72
CA PRO A 78 6.96 8.31 2.10
C PRO A 78 5.66 8.94 2.62
N ILE A 79 4.56 8.19 2.59
CA ILE A 79 3.31 8.57 3.26
C ILE A 79 3.44 8.43 4.78
N TRP A 80 2.65 9.20 5.53
CA TRP A 80 2.61 9.15 6.99
C TRP A 80 1.19 9.41 7.52
N ASP A 81 1.00 9.36 8.84
CA ASP A 81 -0.29 9.55 9.52
C ASP A 81 -1.46 8.79 8.87
N VAL A 82 -1.23 7.50 8.61
CA VAL A 82 -2.25 6.64 7.99
C VAL A 82 -3.34 6.34 9.01
N THR A 83 -4.57 6.73 8.70
CA THR A 83 -5.75 6.54 9.55
C THR A 83 -6.90 5.91 8.77
N SER A 84 -7.82 5.30 9.49
CA SER A 84 -9.04 4.71 8.94
C SER A 84 -10.24 5.34 9.66
N PRO A 85 -10.83 6.40 9.08
CA PRO A 85 -12.00 7.05 9.69
C PRO A 85 -13.25 6.16 9.62
N SER A 86 -13.27 5.19 8.70
CA SER A 86 -14.33 4.20 8.57
C SER A 86 -13.79 2.89 7.97
N ARG A 87 -14.54 1.80 8.15
CA ARG A 87 -14.18 0.43 7.72
C ARG A 87 -13.68 0.33 6.28
N CYS A 88 -14.14 1.20 5.38
CA CYS A 88 -13.85 1.15 3.95
C CYS A 88 -13.11 2.39 3.43
N GLU A 89 -12.44 3.12 4.32
CA GLU A 89 -11.69 4.32 3.96
C GLU A 89 -10.29 4.27 4.55
N THR A 90 -9.33 4.85 3.83
CA THR A 90 -7.99 5.06 4.33
C THR A 90 -7.55 6.47 3.97
N GLN A 91 -7.12 7.21 4.98
CA GLN A 91 -6.54 8.54 4.84
C GLN A 91 -5.07 8.49 5.19
N PHE A 92 -4.28 9.31 4.54
CA PHE A 92 -2.85 9.42 4.83
C PHE A 92 -2.36 10.80 4.45
N LYS A 93 -1.23 11.22 5.02
CA LYS A 93 -0.52 12.41 4.59
C LYS A 93 0.50 12.04 3.53
N ARG A 94 0.71 12.93 2.57
CA ARG A 94 1.69 12.80 1.50
C ARG A 94 2.38 14.14 1.26
N LYS A 95 3.53 14.10 0.60
CA LYS A 95 4.21 15.29 0.08
C LYS A 95 4.15 15.25 -1.44
N LEU A 96 3.46 16.21 -2.03
CA LEU A 96 3.28 16.32 -3.47
C LEU A 96 4.16 17.44 -4.03
N VAL A 97 4.78 17.16 -5.17
CA VAL A 97 5.45 18.17 -5.99
C VAL A 97 4.61 18.43 -7.23
N TRP A 98 4.39 19.70 -7.55
CA TRP A 98 3.67 20.11 -8.76
C TRP A 98 4.17 21.47 -9.25
N SER A 99 3.82 21.83 -10.49
CA SER A 99 4.19 23.14 -11.04
C SER A 99 3.04 24.14 -10.99
N ARG A 100 3.33 25.34 -10.48
CA ARG A 100 2.40 26.47 -10.46
C ARG A 100 3.06 27.66 -11.16
N GLY A 101 2.58 28.01 -12.35
CA GLY A 101 3.08 29.20 -13.06
C GLY A 101 4.58 29.18 -13.35
N GLY A 102 5.16 28.01 -13.62
CA GLY A 102 6.60 27.87 -13.90
C GLY A 102 7.48 27.65 -12.66
N GLU A 103 6.92 27.72 -11.45
CA GLU A 103 7.62 27.37 -10.21
C GLU A 103 7.31 25.93 -9.80
N ILE A 104 8.28 25.25 -9.17
CA ILE A 104 8.08 23.95 -8.52
C ILE A 104 7.71 24.17 -7.06
N VAL A 105 6.50 23.75 -6.72
CA VAL A 105 5.97 23.84 -5.36
C VAL A 105 5.94 22.46 -4.74
N THR A 106 6.36 22.37 -3.47
CA THR A 106 6.23 21.18 -2.65
C THR A 106 5.24 21.44 -1.52
N SER A 107 4.17 20.66 -1.42
CA SER A 107 3.12 20.82 -0.40
C SER A 107 2.83 19.52 0.34
N ASN A 108 2.47 19.65 1.62
CA ASN A 108 1.88 18.55 2.38
C ASN A 108 0.39 18.48 2.06
N GLU A 109 -0.09 17.30 1.69
CA GLU A 109 -1.47 17.07 1.28
C GLU A 109 -2.07 15.85 1.98
N ASN A 110 -3.40 15.77 1.96
CA ASN A 110 -4.13 14.58 2.38
C ASN A 110 -4.36 13.69 1.16
N GLY A 111 -3.90 12.45 1.24
CA GLY A 111 -4.35 11.35 0.40
C GLY A 111 -5.58 10.67 1.01
N TYR A 112 -6.41 10.11 0.13
CA TYR A 112 -7.63 9.41 0.50
C TYR A 112 -7.84 8.23 -0.45
N MET A 113 -8.32 7.12 0.11
CA MET A 113 -8.69 5.92 -0.62
C MET A 113 -10.05 5.44 -0.13
N ASN A 114 -11.00 5.31 -1.06
CA ASN A 114 -12.29 4.68 -0.80
C ASN A 114 -12.28 3.27 -1.37
N TRP A 115 -12.17 2.28 -0.50
CA TRP A 115 -12.02 0.88 -0.90
C TRP A 115 -13.24 0.33 -1.63
N LYS A 116 -14.42 0.96 -1.50
CA LYS A 116 -15.62 0.60 -2.27
C LYS A 116 -15.53 0.97 -3.76
N ARG A 117 -14.63 1.88 -4.12
CA ARG A 117 -14.44 2.37 -5.50
C ARG A 117 -13.22 1.76 -6.16
N VAL A 118 -12.40 1.04 -5.40
CA VAL A 118 -11.21 0.39 -5.93
C VAL A 118 -11.64 -0.78 -6.82
N MET A 119 -11.24 -0.71 -8.10
CA MET A 119 -11.57 -1.72 -9.11
C MET A 119 -10.58 -2.87 -9.10
N SER A 120 -9.29 -2.59 -8.87
CA SER A 120 -8.24 -3.61 -8.91
C SER A 120 -7.01 -3.20 -8.12
N VAL A 121 -6.32 -4.18 -7.54
CA VAL A 121 -4.98 -4.05 -6.96
C VAL A 121 -4.03 -4.95 -7.75
N THR A 122 -2.99 -4.38 -8.35
CA THR A 122 -2.00 -5.11 -9.17
C THR A 122 -0.60 -4.91 -8.63
N VAL A 123 0.20 -5.98 -8.57
CA VAL A 123 1.60 -5.93 -8.12
C VAL A 123 2.54 -6.11 -9.31
N SER A 124 3.58 -5.28 -9.39
CA SER A 124 4.66 -5.40 -10.36
C SER A 124 5.99 -5.02 -9.72
N GLY A 125 6.81 -6.03 -9.40
CA GLY A 125 8.02 -5.85 -8.60
C GLY A 125 7.69 -5.23 -7.25
N ALA A 126 8.41 -4.17 -6.87
CA ALA A 126 8.17 -3.45 -5.62
C ALA A 126 7.04 -2.42 -5.67
N ASN A 127 6.22 -2.42 -6.72
CA ASN A 127 5.13 -1.46 -6.91
C ASN A 127 3.77 -2.14 -6.80
N ILE A 128 2.82 -1.45 -6.16
CA ILE A 128 1.40 -1.79 -6.13
C ILE A 128 0.66 -0.68 -6.87
N VAL A 129 -0.11 -1.04 -7.90
CA VAL A 129 -0.99 -0.13 -8.63
C VAL A 129 -2.44 -0.42 -8.25
N VAL A 130 -3.14 0.61 -7.80
CA VAL A 130 -4.56 0.55 -7.44
C VAL A 130 -5.35 1.39 -8.44
N ALA A 131 -6.33 0.79 -9.10
CA ALA A 131 -7.25 1.51 -9.98
C ALA A 131 -8.50 1.92 -9.19
N ASP A 132 -8.87 3.19 -9.23
CA ASP A 132 -10.06 3.76 -8.59
C ASP A 132 -11.06 4.20 -9.66
N ALA A 133 -12.31 3.71 -9.53
CA ALA A 133 -13.43 4.15 -10.33
C ALA A 133 -13.82 5.59 -9.95
N THR A 134 -13.33 6.58 -10.69
CA THR A 134 -13.79 7.97 -10.60
C THR A 134 -14.74 8.31 -11.75
N GLN A 135 -15.72 9.20 -11.51
CA GLN A 135 -16.75 9.54 -12.49
C GLN A 135 -16.20 10.19 -13.78
N TRP A 136 -14.96 10.69 -13.77
CA TRP A 136 -14.46 11.61 -14.81
C TRP A 136 -13.15 11.17 -15.48
N SER A 137 -12.43 10.21 -14.90
CA SER A 137 -11.18 9.70 -15.50
C SER A 137 -10.71 8.41 -14.83
N ASP A 138 -9.94 7.61 -15.56
CA ASP A 138 -9.15 6.54 -14.95
C ASP A 138 -8.14 7.16 -13.99
N TYR A 139 -8.30 6.89 -12.71
CA TYR A 139 -7.40 7.35 -11.66
C TYR A 139 -6.65 6.16 -11.08
N PHE A 140 -5.33 6.27 -11.08
CA PHE A 140 -4.46 5.21 -10.60
C PHE A 140 -3.57 5.72 -9.49
N HIS A 141 -3.48 4.94 -8.44
CA HIS A 141 -2.55 5.13 -7.34
C HIS A 141 -1.39 4.14 -7.50
N ARG A 142 -0.18 4.57 -7.18
CA ARG A 142 0.99 3.69 -7.08
C ARG A 142 1.63 3.84 -5.70
N PHE A 143 1.70 2.73 -4.99
CA PHE A 143 2.46 2.57 -3.75
C PHE A 143 3.74 1.81 -4.07
N SER A 144 4.90 2.41 -3.80
CA SER A 144 6.21 1.81 -4.04
C SER A 144 6.82 1.44 -2.70
N LEU A 145 7.26 0.19 -2.56
CA LEU A 145 7.80 -0.38 -1.33
C LEU A 145 9.27 -0.74 -1.51
N PRO A 146 10.02 -1.07 -0.44
CA PRO A 146 11.45 -1.34 -0.54
C PRO A 146 11.76 -2.65 -1.28
N THR A 147 10.84 -3.63 -1.22
CA THR A 147 11.02 -4.96 -1.83
C THR A 147 9.71 -5.47 -2.43
N GLU A 148 9.82 -6.39 -3.39
CA GLU A 148 8.68 -7.08 -3.98
C GLU A 148 7.89 -7.90 -2.94
N ASP A 149 8.57 -8.57 -2.02
CA ASP A 149 7.89 -9.35 -0.97
C ASP A 149 7.05 -8.46 -0.05
N MET A 150 7.55 -7.26 0.29
CA MET A 150 6.76 -6.30 1.05
C MET A 150 5.57 -5.80 0.22
N ALA A 151 5.79 -5.52 -1.08
CA ALA A 151 4.72 -5.12 -1.98
C ALA A 151 3.62 -6.18 -2.08
N LYS A 152 3.95 -7.46 -2.18
CA LYS A 152 2.99 -8.56 -2.17
C LYS A 152 2.16 -8.61 -0.89
N ARG A 153 2.79 -8.46 0.27
CA ARG A 153 2.10 -8.47 1.58
C ARG A 153 1.14 -7.29 1.72
N VAL A 154 1.57 -6.09 1.35
CA VAL A 154 0.73 -4.88 1.40
C VAL A 154 -0.39 -4.97 0.36
N ALA A 155 -0.11 -5.45 -0.85
CA ALA A 155 -1.13 -5.64 -1.87
C ALA A 155 -2.20 -6.66 -1.46
N TYR A 156 -1.79 -7.73 -0.78
CA TYR A 156 -2.74 -8.69 -0.21
C TYR A 156 -3.70 -8.01 0.78
N ALA A 157 -3.19 -7.16 1.67
CA ALA A 157 -4.03 -6.40 2.59
C ALA A 157 -4.95 -5.39 1.87
N MET A 158 -4.45 -4.72 0.83
CA MET A 158 -5.24 -3.80 0.00
C MET A 158 -6.34 -4.52 -0.78
N GLU A 159 -6.05 -5.70 -1.32
CA GLU A 159 -7.02 -6.52 -2.04
C GLU A 159 -8.09 -7.07 -1.10
N PHE A 160 -7.70 -7.48 0.11
CA PHE A 160 -8.64 -7.86 1.15
C PHE A 160 -9.60 -6.71 1.50
N LEU A 161 -9.08 -5.47 1.62
CA LEU A 161 -9.91 -4.29 1.86
C LEU A 161 -10.87 -4.02 0.70
N ARG A 162 -10.39 -4.11 -0.55
CA ARG A 162 -11.21 -3.97 -1.75
C ARG A 162 -12.39 -4.96 -1.72
N VAL A 163 -12.10 -6.25 -1.57
CA VAL A 163 -13.12 -7.32 -1.56
C VAL A 163 -14.09 -7.17 -0.40
N SER A 164 -13.58 -6.89 0.82
CA SER A 164 -14.42 -6.75 2.02
C SER A 164 -15.34 -5.53 1.99
N CYS A 165 -15.04 -4.55 1.15
CA CYS A 165 -15.79 -3.31 0.99
C CYS A 165 -16.65 -3.27 -0.27
N ASP A 166 -16.48 -4.23 -1.17
CA ASP A 166 -17.34 -4.42 -2.33
C ASP A 166 -18.68 -5.02 -1.90
N ALA A 167 -19.74 -4.20 -1.96
CA ALA A 167 -21.08 -4.63 -1.59
C ALA A 167 -21.64 -5.71 -2.54
N THR A 168 -21.07 -5.88 -3.73
CA THR A 168 -21.57 -6.81 -4.74
C THR A 168 -20.97 -8.21 -4.61
N GLN A 169 -19.74 -8.35 -4.09
CA GLN A 169 -19.11 -9.66 -3.92
C GLN A 169 -19.72 -10.52 -2.82
N GLY A 170 -20.46 -9.93 -1.87
CA GLY A 170 -21.19 -10.67 -0.84
C GLY A 170 -22.49 -11.33 -1.32
N THR A 171 -22.88 -11.15 -2.60
CA THR A 171 -24.21 -11.57 -3.07
C THR A 171 -24.29 -13.00 -3.60
N GLY A 172 -23.15 -13.70 -3.76
CA GLY A 172 -23.11 -15.15 -3.99
C GLY A 172 -23.96 -15.68 -5.15
N PHE A 173 -24.23 -14.84 -6.16
CA PHE A 173 -24.96 -15.23 -7.37
C PHE A 173 -24.05 -15.98 -8.34
#